data_AF-A0A0W1JGX2-F1
#
_entry.id   AF-A0A0W1JGX2-F1
#
_cell.length_a   1.000
_cell.length_b   1.000
_cell.length_c   1.000
_cell.angle_alpha   90.00
_cell.angle_beta   90.00
_cell.angle_gamma   90.00
#
_symmetry.space_group_name_H-M   'P 1'
#
loop_
_entity.id
_entity.type
_entity.pdbx_description
1 polymer ?
#
loop_
_entity_poly.entity_id
_entity_poly.type
_entity_poly.pdbx_seq_one_letter_code
_entity_poly.pdbx_strand_id
1 'polypeptide(L)'
;MDYVKPRTVEEIFALADSMYEFELFDGIHSVESYGRYMICDSGHFEYDSNLEEYIDFKRYGQEKMAHEFGAFSEKGYITYHGYNQKLANLLFESLGMVFPEQEELQNLKLYMPLEITTYDIENEYGYKEYANEPQEISNAEVAQYLDVILEAIEENNLPEEEQRGLMRYYDDHDSVNAKVSKYVFSVELVEGELMGVAILTLNDELTPKELEKIKDNITGQASDGWAEGFEQREISTEMGDIYISFWNSDNWFIKTAEEMGIEENQKMGGMKFE
;
A
#
# COMPACT_ATOMS: atom_id res chain seq x y z
N MET A 1 22.43 1.71 10.26
CA MET A 1 23.77 2.33 10.19
C MET A 1 24.91 1.35 10.46
N ASP A 2 24.99 0.73 11.64
CA ASP A 2 26.12 -0.16 12.00
C ASP A 2 26.28 -1.40 11.10
N TYR A 3 25.19 -1.86 10.49
CA TYR A 3 25.16 -2.97 9.55
C TYR A 3 25.79 -2.64 8.19
N VAL A 4 25.48 -1.45 7.66
CA VAL A 4 25.80 -1.04 6.27
C VAL A 4 27.04 -0.12 6.22
N LYS A 5 27.37 0.58 7.31
CA LYS A 5 28.53 1.47 7.45
C LYS A 5 28.65 2.53 6.32
N PRO A 6 27.67 3.45 6.19
CA PRO A 6 27.71 4.52 5.18
C PRO A 6 28.92 5.45 5.40
N ARG A 7 29.44 5.99 4.31
CA ARG A 7 30.64 6.85 4.25
C ARG A 7 30.28 8.32 3.97
N THR A 8 29.12 8.58 3.39
CA THR A 8 28.67 9.94 3.02
C THR A 8 27.40 10.35 3.76
N VAL A 9 27.11 11.65 3.79
CA VAL A 9 25.89 12.19 4.40
C VAL A 9 24.66 11.82 3.56
N GLU A 10 24.82 11.78 2.24
CA GLU A 10 23.79 11.35 1.31
C GLU A 10 23.38 9.89 1.55
N GLU A 11 24.34 8.98 1.77
CA GLU A 11 24.07 7.58 2.13
C GLU A 11 23.37 7.46 3.48
N ILE A 12 23.69 8.33 4.44
CA ILE A 12 23.03 8.37 5.75
C ILE A 12 21.55 8.72 5.59
N PHE A 13 21.23 9.76 4.82
CA PHE A 13 19.85 10.14 4.58
C PHE A 13 19.10 9.07 3.78
N ALA A 14 19.71 8.50 2.73
CA ALA A 14 19.09 7.43 1.95
C ALA A 14 18.75 6.20 2.82
N LEU A 15 19.62 5.82 3.76
CA LEU A 15 19.34 4.72 4.69
C LEU A 15 18.25 5.09 5.70
N ALA A 16 18.22 6.33 6.19
CA ALA A 16 17.21 6.80 7.14
C ALA A 16 15.82 6.82 6.51
N ASP A 17 15.72 7.31 5.27
CA ASP A 17 14.47 7.41 4.52
C ASP A 17 13.92 6.02 4.15
N SER A 18 14.78 5.01 3.98
CA SER A 18 14.40 3.64 3.60
C SER A 18 14.48 2.64 4.76
N MET A 19 14.45 3.08 6.03
CA MET A 19 14.60 2.16 7.17
C MET A 19 13.55 1.05 7.22
N TYR A 20 12.32 1.34 6.79
CA TYR A 20 11.21 0.38 6.74
C TYR A 20 11.43 -0.75 5.71
N GLU A 21 12.43 -0.61 4.83
CA GLU A 21 12.77 -1.60 3.81
C GLU A 21 13.74 -2.67 4.34
N PHE A 22 14.19 -2.57 5.59
CA PHE A 22 15.18 -3.50 6.17
C PHE A 22 14.60 -4.29 7.33
N GLU A 23 15.00 -5.55 7.42
CA GLU A 23 14.87 -6.37 8.63
C GLU A 23 16.25 -6.68 9.19
N LEU A 24 16.43 -6.53 10.50
CA LEU A 24 17.73 -6.67 11.17
C LEU A 24 17.70 -7.80 12.20
N PHE A 25 18.65 -8.72 12.10
CA PHE A 25 18.76 -9.90 12.94
C PHE A 25 20.09 -9.89 13.71
N ASP A 26 20.10 -9.19 14.85
CA ASP A 26 21.27 -9.01 15.71
C ASP A 26 21.88 -10.34 16.16
N GLY A 27 23.20 -10.48 16.05
CA GLY A 27 23.96 -11.64 16.51
C GLY A 27 23.85 -12.90 15.64
N ILE A 28 23.11 -12.85 14.53
CA ILE A 28 22.98 -13.97 13.60
C ILE A 28 24.12 -13.96 12.57
N HIS A 29 25.03 -14.92 12.67
CA HIS A 29 26.26 -14.97 11.84
C HIS A 29 26.42 -16.25 11.02
N SER A 30 25.41 -17.10 10.98
CA SER A 30 25.42 -18.33 10.19
C SER A 30 24.03 -18.67 9.67
N VAL A 31 23.99 -19.46 8.59
CA VAL A 31 22.73 -19.91 7.98
C VAL A 31 21.90 -20.76 8.95
N GLU A 32 22.56 -21.58 9.76
CA GLU A 32 21.91 -22.42 10.76
C GLU A 32 21.34 -21.58 11.91
N SER A 33 22.09 -20.60 12.42
CA SER A 33 21.57 -19.68 13.44
C SER A 33 20.41 -18.86 12.92
N TYR A 34 20.43 -18.47 11.64
CA TYR A 34 19.32 -17.76 11.01
C TYR A 34 18.08 -18.64 10.92
N GLY A 35 18.22 -19.86 10.38
CA GLY A 35 17.09 -20.80 10.31
C GLY A 35 16.53 -21.16 11.69
N ARG A 36 17.39 -21.27 12.71
CA ARG A 36 16.97 -21.46 14.10
C ARG A 36 16.18 -20.27 14.62
N TYR A 37 16.70 -19.05 14.48
CA TYR A 37 15.99 -17.84 14.88
C TYR A 37 14.61 -17.76 14.23
N MET A 38 14.53 -18.01 12.92
CA MET A 38 13.29 -17.95 12.16
C MET A 38 12.23 -18.98 12.58
N ILE A 39 12.65 -20.14 13.08
CA ILE A 39 11.71 -21.18 13.52
C ILE A 39 11.36 -21.02 15.00
N CYS A 40 12.34 -20.70 15.84
CA CYS A 40 12.20 -20.75 17.29
C CYS A 40 11.83 -19.40 17.90
N ASP A 41 12.35 -18.30 17.35
CA ASP A 41 12.41 -17.01 18.03
C ASP A 41 11.67 -15.88 17.29
N SER A 42 11.45 -16.00 15.98
CA SER A 42 10.81 -14.94 15.17
C SER A 42 9.32 -14.79 15.42
N GLY A 43 8.69 -15.74 16.12
CA GLY A 43 7.24 -15.75 16.36
C GLY A 43 6.38 -16.13 15.13
N HIS A 44 6.99 -16.52 14.01
CA HIS A 44 6.22 -16.96 12.82
C HIS A 44 5.64 -18.37 12.93
N PHE A 45 6.19 -19.19 13.84
CA PHE A 45 5.79 -20.58 14.01
C PHE A 45 5.52 -20.88 15.49
N GLU A 46 4.50 -21.69 15.74
CA GLU A 46 4.39 -22.40 17.02
C GLU A 46 5.47 -23.48 17.07
N TYR A 47 6.53 -23.21 17.83
CA TYR A 47 7.67 -24.11 17.98
C TYR A 47 7.57 -24.94 19.26
N ASP A 48 7.61 -26.27 19.10
CA ASP A 48 7.78 -27.22 20.21
C ASP A 48 9.25 -27.63 20.31
N SER A 49 9.89 -27.32 21.45
CA SER A 49 11.28 -27.68 21.72
C SER A 49 11.57 -29.18 21.64
N ASN A 50 10.56 -30.05 21.83
CA ASN A 50 10.72 -31.50 21.69
C ASN A 50 11.01 -31.93 20.24
N LEU A 51 10.76 -31.06 19.26
CA LEU A 51 11.00 -31.32 17.85
C LEU A 51 12.39 -30.89 17.38
N GLU A 52 13.20 -30.26 18.24
CA GLU A 52 14.48 -29.65 17.87
C GLU A 52 15.41 -30.59 17.09
N GLU A 53 15.56 -31.84 17.55
CA GLU A 53 16.44 -32.84 16.92
C GLU A 53 15.94 -33.30 15.54
N TYR A 54 14.69 -33.00 15.19
CA TYR A 54 14.06 -33.38 13.92
C TYR A 54 14.04 -32.24 12.89
N ILE A 55 14.42 -31.02 13.28
CA ILE A 55 14.37 -29.84 12.42
C ILE A 55 15.75 -29.58 11.81
N ASP A 56 15.81 -29.52 10.48
CA ASP A 56 17.00 -29.10 9.75
C ASP A 56 17.04 -27.57 9.59
N PHE A 57 17.46 -26.89 10.66
CA PHE A 57 17.55 -25.42 10.68
C PHE A 57 18.44 -24.87 9.58
N LYS A 58 19.55 -25.55 9.26
CA LYS A 58 20.47 -25.11 8.23
C LYS A 58 19.80 -25.15 6.86
N ARG A 59 19.10 -26.23 6.52
CA ARG A 59 18.40 -26.33 5.24
C ARG A 59 17.28 -25.29 5.14
N TYR A 60 16.49 -25.12 6.19
CA TYR A 60 15.46 -24.07 6.21
C TYR A 60 16.07 -22.69 5.99
N GLY A 61 17.15 -22.36 6.71
CA GLY A 61 17.87 -21.10 6.54
C GLY A 61 18.39 -20.91 5.12
N GLN A 62 18.95 -21.96 4.49
CA GLN A 62 19.40 -21.90 3.09
C GLN A 62 18.25 -21.63 2.12
N GLU A 63 17.13 -22.35 2.29
CA GLU A 63 15.95 -22.17 1.45
C GLU A 63 15.37 -20.77 1.61
N LYS A 64 15.30 -20.23 2.84
CA LYS A 64 14.81 -18.88 3.10
C LYS A 64 15.73 -17.80 2.50
N MET A 65 17.04 -17.88 2.77
CA MET A 65 18.04 -16.95 2.22
C MET A 65 18.08 -16.95 0.69
N ALA A 66 17.71 -18.06 0.04
CA ALA A 66 17.68 -18.14 -1.43
C ALA A 66 16.50 -17.38 -2.06
N HIS A 67 15.48 -17.00 -1.27
CA HIS A 67 14.27 -16.31 -1.72
C HIS A 67 14.14 -14.89 -1.15
N GLU A 68 15.21 -14.34 -0.60
CA GLU A 68 15.24 -12.97 -0.07
C GLU A 68 16.58 -12.30 -0.38
N PHE A 69 16.60 -10.97 -0.40
CA PHE A 69 17.86 -10.24 -0.49
C PHE A 69 18.38 -10.00 0.91
N GLY A 70 19.33 -10.82 1.33
CA GLY A 70 19.99 -10.62 2.62
C GLY A 70 21.46 -10.97 2.62
N ALA A 71 22.17 -10.45 3.62
CA ALA A 71 23.60 -10.62 3.76
C ALA A 71 24.02 -10.66 5.24
N PHE A 72 25.12 -11.37 5.51
CA PHE A 72 25.75 -11.30 6.82
C PHE A 72 26.60 -10.03 6.93
N SER A 73 26.49 -9.38 8.09
CA SER A 73 27.34 -8.28 8.52
C SER A 73 28.09 -8.66 9.81
N GLU A 74 28.96 -7.78 10.28
CA GLU A 74 29.60 -7.92 11.60
C GLU A 74 28.60 -7.87 12.76
N LYS A 75 27.42 -7.27 12.58
CA LYS A 75 26.40 -7.11 13.65
C LYS A 75 25.37 -8.23 13.68
N GLY A 76 25.17 -8.90 12.55
CA GLY A 76 24.12 -9.89 12.39
C GLY A 76 23.77 -10.10 10.93
N TYR A 77 22.62 -10.69 10.68
CA TYR A 77 22.06 -10.84 9.35
C TYR A 77 21.12 -9.67 9.06
N ILE A 78 21.10 -9.19 7.82
CA ILE A 78 20.25 -8.08 7.38
C ILE A 78 19.56 -8.49 6.10
N THR A 79 18.26 -8.26 6.01
CA THR A 79 17.51 -8.34 4.76
C THR A 79 17.16 -6.93 4.29
N TYR A 80 17.09 -6.78 2.98
CA TYR A 80 16.61 -5.59 2.30
C TYR A 80 15.48 -6.01 1.38
N HIS A 81 14.30 -5.43 1.56
CA HIS A 81 13.15 -5.70 0.73
C HIS A 81 12.98 -4.65 -0.36
N GLY A 82 13.59 -3.47 -0.19
CA GLY A 82 13.40 -2.28 -1.02
C GLY A 82 13.98 -2.32 -2.44
N TYR A 83 13.66 -1.26 -3.19
CA TYR A 83 14.09 -1.07 -4.59
C TYR A 83 14.80 0.27 -4.80
N ASN A 84 15.23 0.93 -3.72
CA ASN A 84 15.86 2.25 -3.79
C ASN A 84 17.23 2.16 -4.47
N GLN A 85 17.28 2.58 -5.74
CA GLN A 85 18.50 2.55 -6.54
C GLN A 85 19.63 3.42 -5.97
N LYS A 86 19.31 4.43 -5.14
CA LYS A 86 20.34 5.20 -4.43
C LYS A 86 21.09 4.34 -3.41
N LEU A 87 20.45 3.30 -2.87
CA LEU A 87 21.03 2.34 -1.95
C LEU A 87 21.75 1.18 -2.65
N ALA A 88 21.53 0.95 -3.95
CA ALA A 88 22.11 -0.19 -4.67
C ALA A 88 23.62 -0.27 -4.58
N ASN A 89 24.30 0.82 -4.94
CA ASN A 89 25.75 0.89 -4.88
C ASN A 89 26.26 0.73 -3.44
N LEU A 90 25.59 1.36 -2.48
CA LEU A 90 25.96 1.28 -1.07
C LEU A 90 25.88 -0.15 -0.55
N LEU A 91 24.73 -0.80 -0.72
CA LEU A 91 24.48 -2.17 -0.24
C LEU A 91 25.38 -3.19 -0.94
N PHE A 92 25.66 -3.00 -2.23
CA PHE A 92 26.63 -3.81 -2.96
C PHE A 92 28.05 -3.66 -2.38
N GLU A 93 28.54 -2.44 -2.20
CA GLU A 93 29.89 -2.20 -1.68
C GLU A 93 30.06 -2.66 -0.23
N SER A 94 29.02 -2.49 0.60
CA SER A 94 29.10 -2.81 2.03
C SER A 94 28.87 -4.28 2.34
N LEU A 95 27.96 -4.93 1.61
CA LEU A 95 27.39 -6.23 1.97
C LEU A 95 27.42 -7.24 0.81
N GLY A 96 27.81 -6.82 -0.39
CA GLY A 96 27.79 -7.67 -1.58
C GLY A 96 26.37 -7.99 -2.09
N MET A 97 25.37 -7.23 -1.65
CA MET A 97 23.98 -7.42 -2.08
C MET A 97 23.80 -6.89 -3.50
N VAL A 98 23.20 -7.72 -4.36
CA VAL A 98 22.84 -7.35 -5.74
C VAL A 98 21.34 -7.54 -5.89
N PHE A 99 20.65 -6.51 -6.35
CA PHE A 99 19.24 -6.56 -6.66
C PHE A 99 19.01 -6.04 -8.08
N PRO A 100 17.91 -6.46 -8.74
CA PRO A 100 17.64 -6.08 -10.13
C PRO A 100 17.56 -4.55 -10.28
N GLU A 101 18.04 -4.05 -11.43
CA GLU A 101 17.76 -2.67 -11.84
C GLU A 101 16.25 -2.49 -11.92
N GLN A 102 15.76 -1.39 -11.35
CA GLN A 102 14.34 -1.08 -11.31
C GLN A 102 13.82 -0.93 -12.75
N GLU A 103 12.87 -1.79 -13.15
CA GLU A 103 12.09 -1.55 -14.35
C GLU A 103 11.21 -0.30 -14.17
N GLU A 104 10.68 0.26 -15.26
CA GLU A 104 9.81 1.44 -15.20
C GLU A 104 8.70 1.23 -14.15
N LEU A 105 8.53 2.22 -13.24
CA LEU A 105 7.48 2.19 -12.22
C LEU A 105 6.14 1.80 -12.86
N GLN A 106 5.57 0.70 -12.38
CA GLN A 106 4.29 0.21 -12.87
C GLN A 106 3.18 0.77 -11.98
N ASN A 107 2.05 1.15 -12.57
CA ASN A 107 0.88 1.51 -11.81
C ASN A 107 -0.11 0.36 -11.82
N LEU A 108 -0.60 -0.03 -10.64
CA LEU A 108 -1.69 -0.98 -10.47
C LEU A 108 -2.89 -0.22 -9.91
N LYS A 109 -4.05 -0.40 -10.53
CA LYS A 109 -5.32 0.15 -10.05
C LYS A 109 -6.19 -0.94 -9.45
N LEU A 110 -6.71 -0.66 -8.26
CA LEU A 110 -7.68 -1.51 -7.59
C LEU A 110 -8.98 -0.75 -7.43
N TYR A 111 -10.05 -1.25 -8.05
CA TYR A 111 -11.37 -0.65 -8.07
C TYR A 111 -12.26 -1.21 -6.97
N MET A 112 -13.05 -0.34 -6.35
CA MET A 112 -14.00 -0.65 -5.28
C MET A 112 -15.29 0.17 -5.44
N PRO A 113 -16.44 -0.35 -4.99
CA PRO A 113 -17.68 0.41 -5.02
C PRO A 113 -17.61 1.62 -4.07
N LEU A 114 -18.37 2.66 -4.39
CA LEU A 114 -18.61 3.80 -3.50
C LEU A 114 -20.06 3.76 -3.00
N GLU A 115 -20.26 4.25 -1.79
CA GLU A 115 -21.58 4.63 -1.29
C GLU A 115 -21.63 6.14 -1.17
N ILE A 116 -22.60 6.77 -1.84
CA ILE A 116 -22.73 8.23 -1.86
C ILE A 116 -24.07 8.61 -1.25
N THR A 117 -24.04 9.52 -0.28
CA THR A 117 -25.24 9.96 0.42
C THR A 117 -25.37 11.47 0.46
N THR A 118 -26.59 11.95 0.67
CA THR A 118 -26.88 13.35 0.96
C THR A 118 -27.92 13.48 2.07
N TYR A 119 -27.90 14.61 2.75
CA TYR A 119 -29.00 15.05 3.61
C TYR A 119 -29.89 16.10 2.93
N ASP A 120 -29.46 16.67 1.79
CA ASP A 120 -30.23 17.65 1.05
C ASP A 120 -31.28 16.96 0.19
N ILE A 121 -32.54 17.08 0.59
CA ILE A 121 -33.68 16.43 -0.06
C ILE A 121 -34.68 17.45 -0.59
N GLU A 122 -35.39 17.12 -1.66
CA GLU A 122 -36.50 17.91 -2.17
C GLU A 122 -37.83 17.38 -1.60
N ASN A 123 -38.60 18.24 -0.93
CA ASN A 123 -39.91 17.85 -0.39
C ASN A 123 -40.99 17.80 -1.49
N GLU A 124 -42.20 17.36 -1.12
CA GLU A 124 -43.36 17.22 -2.03
C GLU A 124 -43.76 18.51 -2.77
N TYR A 125 -43.26 19.66 -2.32
CA TYR A 125 -43.57 20.98 -2.84
C TYR A 125 -42.38 21.62 -3.59
N GLY A 126 -41.28 20.89 -3.78
CA GLY A 126 -40.10 21.36 -4.49
C GLY A 126 -39.15 22.24 -3.67
N TYR A 127 -39.26 22.25 -2.33
CA TYR A 127 -38.33 22.97 -1.48
C TYR A 127 -37.21 22.05 -0.99
N LYS A 128 -35.98 22.55 -0.99
CA LYS A 128 -34.82 21.88 -0.37
C LYS A 128 -34.98 21.89 1.15
N GLU A 129 -34.87 20.71 1.76
CA GLU A 129 -34.91 20.48 3.19
C GLU A 129 -33.73 19.58 3.60
N TYR A 130 -33.35 19.64 4.87
CA TYR A 130 -32.30 18.78 5.43
C TYR A 130 -32.94 17.58 6.13
N ALA A 131 -32.61 16.37 5.69
CA ALA A 131 -33.09 15.13 6.26
C ALA A 131 -32.41 14.85 7.62
N ASN A 132 -33.07 14.04 8.47
CA ASN A 132 -32.43 13.54 9.71
C ASN A 132 -31.57 12.29 9.46
N GLU A 133 -31.82 11.59 8.35
CA GLU A 133 -31.11 10.38 7.94
C GLU A 133 -30.59 10.60 6.51
N PRO A 134 -29.38 10.12 6.19
CA PRO A 134 -28.83 10.25 4.85
C PRO A 134 -29.67 9.46 3.83
N GLN A 135 -29.79 10.00 2.62
CA GLN A 135 -30.36 9.30 1.48
C GLN A 135 -29.26 8.95 0.48
N GLU A 136 -29.26 7.71 0.03
CA GLU A 136 -28.33 7.21 -0.99
C GLU A 136 -28.63 7.85 -2.35
N ILE A 137 -27.58 8.26 -3.05
CA ILE A 137 -27.63 8.82 -4.41
C ILE A 137 -26.89 7.84 -5.33
N SER A 138 -27.38 7.69 -6.56
CA SER A 138 -26.70 6.84 -7.54
C SER A 138 -25.32 7.40 -7.93
N ASN A 139 -24.32 6.53 -7.98
CA ASN A 139 -22.97 6.88 -8.45
C ASN A 139 -22.96 7.48 -9.86
N ALA A 140 -23.93 7.15 -10.72
CA ALA A 140 -24.08 7.72 -12.06
C ALA A 140 -24.56 9.18 -12.03
N GLU A 141 -25.38 9.57 -11.05
CA GLU A 141 -25.90 10.94 -10.93
C GLU A 141 -24.80 11.90 -10.47
N VAL A 142 -23.89 11.40 -9.64
CA VAL A 142 -22.79 12.16 -9.04
C VAL A 142 -21.56 12.22 -9.96
N ALA A 143 -21.51 11.38 -11.00
CA ALA A 143 -20.46 11.35 -12.03
C ALA A 143 -20.12 12.73 -12.63
N GLN A 144 -21.10 13.64 -12.73
CA GLN A 144 -20.90 14.99 -13.26
C GLN A 144 -20.05 15.90 -12.35
N TYR A 145 -19.90 15.54 -11.07
CA TYR A 145 -19.10 16.27 -10.09
C TYR A 145 -17.71 15.66 -9.88
N LEU A 146 -17.25 14.83 -10.82
CA LEU A 146 -15.95 14.15 -10.76
C LEU A 146 -14.81 15.09 -10.36
N ASP A 147 -14.72 16.26 -10.99
CA ASP A 147 -13.64 17.23 -10.73
C ASP A 147 -13.69 17.76 -9.28
N VAL A 148 -14.89 18.04 -8.75
CA VAL A 148 -15.08 18.53 -7.37
C VAL A 148 -14.71 17.43 -6.36
N ILE A 149 -15.03 16.18 -6.68
CA ILE A 149 -14.73 15.03 -5.82
C ILE A 149 -13.23 14.75 -5.80
N LEU A 150 -12.57 14.82 -6.96
CA LEU A 150 -11.12 14.68 -7.05
C LEU A 150 -10.41 15.77 -6.25
N GLU A 151 -10.86 17.03 -6.34
CA GLU A 151 -10.33 18.13 -5.53
C GLU A 151 -10.50 17.86 -4.03
N ALA A 152 -11.68 17.43 -3.59
CA ALA A 152 -11.91 17.08 -2.17
C ALA A 152 -11.00 15.96 -1.67
N ILE A 153 -10.75 14.93 -2.51
CA ILE A 153 -9.81 13.85 -2.19
C ILE A 153 -8.38 14.38 -2.07
N GLU A 154 -7.96 15.25 -2.99
CA GLU A 154 -6.63 15.86 -2.97
C GLU A 154 -6.41 16.72 -1.72
N GLU A 155 -7.40 17.53 -1.34
CA GLU A 155 -7.38 18.38 -0.14
C GLU A 155 -7.37 17.57 1.17
N ASN A 156 -7.85 16.33 1.15
CA ASN A 156 -7.81 15.46 2.33
C ASN A 156 -6.41 14.86 2.60
N ASN A 157 -5.50 14.89 1.64
CA ASN A 157 -4.16 14.33 1.81
C ASN A 157 -3.35 15.14 2.83
N LEU A 158 -2.61 14.43 3.69
CA LEU A 158 -1.73 15.06 4.68
C LEU A 158 -0.31 15.26 4.11
N PRO A 159 0.42 16.32 4.53
CA PRO A 159 1.81 16.53 4.11
C PRO A 159 2.72 15.32 4.37
N GLU A 160 2.48 14.58 5.45
CA GLU A 160 3.23 13.38 5.81
C GLU A 160 3.00 12.19 4.85
N GLU A 161 1.95 12.25 4.03
CA GLU A 161 1.57 11.22 3.05
C GLU A 161 2.16 11.53 1.66
N GLU A 162 2.86 12.65 1.46
CA GLU A 162 3.33 13.08 0.14
C GLU A 162 4.17 12.00 -0.57
N GLN A 163 5.11 11.39 0.16
CA GLN A 163 6.08 10.44 -0.41
C GLN A 163 5.53 9.03 -0.59
N ARG A 164 4.80 8.51 0.41
CA ARG A 164 4.34 7.10 0.46
C ARG A 164 2.83 6.94 0.33
N GLY A 165 2.08 8.04 0.28
CA GLY A 165 0.63 8.00 0.42
C GLY A 165 0.27 7.22 1.69
N LEU A 166 -0.71 6.35 1.57
CA LEU A 166 -1.19 5.53 2.68
C LEU A 166 -0.28 4.34 3.02
N MET A 167 0.72 4.01 2.18
CA MET A 167 1.79 3.07 2.58
C MET A 167 2.59 3.60 3.79
N ARG A 168 2.47 4.89 4.12
CA ARG A 168 3.04 5.45 5.34
C ARG A 168 2.54 4.74 6.61
N TYR A 169 1.33 4.21 6.59
CA TYR A 169 0.69 3.51 7.72
C TYR A 169 0.81 1.98 7.62
N TYR A 170 1.52 1.48 6.62
CA TYR A 170 1.81 0.05 6.47
C TYR A 170 3.08 -0.30 7.27
N ASP A 171 2.87 -0.92 8.44
CA ASP A 171 3.94 -1.17 9.42
C ASP A 171 4.57 -2.59 9.30
N ASP A 172 4.04 -3.43 8.42
CA ASP A 172 4.60 -4.77 8.20
C ASP A 172 5.94 -4.67 7.46
N HIS A 173 6.96 -5.36 7.98
CA HIS A 173 8.31 -5.38 7.39
C HIS A 173 8.42 -6.56 6.43
N ASP A 174 7.81 -6.43 5.26
CA ASP A 174 7.75 -7.50 4.27
C ASP A 174 7.98 -7.01 2.84
N SER A 175 7.89 -7.92 1.87
CA SER A 175 8.06 -7.60 0.46
C SER A 175 6.95 -6.69 -0.09
N VAL A 176 5.74 -6.68 0.47
CA VAL A 176 4.67 -5.75 0.05
C VAL A 176 5.08 -4.31 0.35
N ASN A 177 5.61 -4.06 1.55
CA ASN A 177 6.04 -2.72 1.97
C ASN A 177 7.07 -2.12 1.01
N ALA A 178 7.91 -2.97 0.42
CA ALA A 178 8.92 -2.54 -0.52
C ALA A 178 8.46 -2.49 -1.97
N LYS A 179 7.63 -3.43 -2.41
CA LYS A 179 7.11 -3.48 -3.78
C LYS A 179 6.08 -2.39 -4.04
N VAL A 180 5.27 -2.05 -3.05
CA VAL A 180 4.30 -0.95 -3.12
C VAL A 180 4.96 0.31 -2.56
N SER A 181 5.47 1.16 -3.44
CA SER A 181 6.16 2.39 -3.03
C SER A 181 5.19 3.40 -2.39
N LYS A 182 4.02 3.54 -3.03
CA LYS A 182 2.98 4.51 -2.69
C LYS A 182 1.62 3.96 -3.12
N TYR A 183 0.58 4.28 -2.36
CA TYR A 183 -0.77 4.26 -2.90
C TYR A 183 -1.62 5.39 -2.33
N VAL A 184 -2.61 5.81 -3.10
CA VAL A 184 -3.59 6.85 -2.74
C VAL A 184 -4.98 6.43 -3.20
N PHE A 185 -6.00 6.90 -2.51
CA PHE A 185 -7.38 6.80 -3.00
C PHE A 185 -7.66 7.91 -4.02
N SER A 186 -8.54 7.61 -4.97
CA SER A 186 -9.03 8.50 -6.01
C SER A 186 -10.37 7.94 -6.53
N VAL A 187 -10.97 8.57 -7.54
CA VAL A 187 -12.21 8.09 -8.18
C VAL A 187 -12.08 8.11 -9.70
N GLU A 188 -12.73 7.14 -10.36
CA GLU A 188 -12.75 7.04 -11.82
C GLU A 188 -14.15 6.69 -12.33
N LEU A 189 -14.45 7.11 -13.57
CA LEU A 189 -15.66 6.72 -14.27
C LEU A 189 -15.47 5.38 -14.95
N VAL A 190 -16.27 4.39 -14.56
CA VAL A 190 -16.29 3.05 -15.15
C VAL A 190 -17.71 2.78 -15.64
N GLU A 191 -17.88 2.60 -16.95
CA GLU A 191 -19.19 2.35 -17.59
C GLU A 191 -20.29 3.38 -17.28
N GLY A 192 -19.90 4.61 -16.90
CA GLY A 192 -20.82 5.71 -16.57
C GLY A 192 -21.16 5.82 -15.08
N GLU A 193 -20.62 4.94 -14.25
CA GLU A 193 -20.72 5.01 -12.79
C GLU A 193 -19.40 5.46 -12.17
N LEU A 194 -19.48 6.27 -11.12
CA LEU A 194 -18.33 6.65 -10.33
C LEU A 194 -17.89 5.48 -9.43
N MET A 195 -16.62 5.14 -9.51
CA MET A 195 -15.99 4.06 -8.75
C MET A 195 -14.82 4.59 -7.94
N GLY A 196 -14.61 4.03 -6.75
CA GLY A 196 -13.42 4.27 -5.96
C GLY A 196 -12.25 3.51 -6.56
N VAL A 197 -11.07 4.13 -6.58
CA VAL A 197 -9.85 3.49 -7.03
C VAL A 197 -8.71 3.74 -6.05
N ALA A 198 -7.99 2.68 -5.68
CA ALA A 198 -6.68 2.79 -5.07
C ALA A 198 -5.64 2.70 -6.20
N ILE A 199 -4.86 3.75 -6.36
CA ILE A 199 -3.79 3.84 -7.36
C ILE A 199 -2.47 3.52 -6.67
N LEU A 200 -1.90 2.36 -6.98
CA LEU A 200 -0.65 1.86 -6.40
C LEU A 200 0.50 2.10 -7.39
N THR A 201 1.59 2.68 -6.90
CA THR A 201 2.85 2.79 -7.64
C THR A 201 3.78 1.68 -7.18
N LEU A 202 4.09 0.77 -8.10
CA LEU A 202 4.86 -0.44 -7.84
C LEU A 202 6.31 -0.30 -8.29
N ASN A 203 7.22 -0.74 -7.43
CA ASN A 203 8.62 -0.93 -7.74
C ASN A 203 8.90 -2.27 -8.46
N ASP A 204 7.99 -3.25 -8.31
CA ASP A 204 8.07 -4.59 -8.88
C ASP A 204 6.69 -5.26 -8.85
N GLU A 205 6.50 -6.33 -9.61
CA GLU A 205 5.25 -7.06 -9.69
C GLU A 205 4.89 -7.75 -8.36
N LEU A 206 3.61 -7.69 -8.00
CA LEU A 206 3.08 -8.38 -6.83
C LEU A 206 2.73 -9.83 -7.19
N THR A 207 3.23 -10.76 -6.39
CA THR A 207 2.72 -12.14 -6.41
C THR A 207 1.25 -12.16 -5.94
N PRO A 208 0.48 -13.22 -6.25
CA PRO A 208 -0.92 -13.30 -5.80
C PRO A 208 -1.08 -13.15 -4.28
N LYS A 209 -0.15 -13.69 -3.48
CA LYS A 209 -0.20 -13.55 -2.02
C LYS A 209 0.05 -12.11 -1.56
N GLU A 210 0.97 -11.41 -2.22
CA GLU A 210 1.26 -10.00 -1.94
C GLU A 210 0.09 -9.10 -2.36
N LEU A 211 -0.55 -9.41 -3.50
CA LEU A 211 -1.74 -8.71 -3.98
C LEU A 211 -2.91 -8.83 -2.98
N GLU A 212 -3.19 -10.04 -2.50
CA GLU A 212 -4.24 -10.23 -1.48
C GLU A 212 -3.91 -9.48 -0.19
N LYS A 213 -2.64 -9.49 0.24
CA LYS A 213 -2.22 -8.76 1.44
C LYS A 213 -2.41 -7.25 1.32
N ILE A 214 -2.05 -6.65 0.17
CA ILE A 214 -2.29 -5.22 -0.03
C ILE A 214 -3.79 -4.90 -0.18
N LYS A 215 -4.58 -5.79 -0.80
CA LYS A 215 -6.05 -5.65 -0.85
C LYS A 215 -6.67 -5.64 0.54
N ASP A 216 -6.21 -6.49 1.46
CA ASP A 216 -6.66 -6.53 2.85
C ASP A 216 -6.31 -5.22 3.58
N ASN A 217 -5.10 -4.70 3.39
CA ASN A 217 -4.69 -3.42 3.97
C ASN A 217 -5.52 -2.24 3.44
N ILE A 218 -5.73 -2.17 2.13
CA ILE A 218 -6.56 -1.13 1.50
C ILE A 218 -8.01 -1.24 1.97
N THR A 219 -8.53 -2.45 2.12
CA THR A 219 -9.85 -2.70 2.72
C THR A 219 -9.95 -2.10 4.13
N GLY A 220 -8.95 -2.33 4.98
CA GLY A 220 -8.90 -1.70 6.31
C GLY A 220 -8.89 -0.18 6.26
N GLN A 221 -8.10 0.41 5.35
CA GLN A 221 -8.08 1.87 5.16
C GLN A 221 -9.39 2.43 4.59
N ALA A 222 -10.11 1.65 3.78
CA ALA A 222 -11.41 2.01 3.22
C ALA A 222 -12.51 1.97 4.29
N SER A 223 -12.46 1.02 5.21
CA SER A 223 -13.53 0.79 6.20
C SER A 223 -13.40 1.63 7.47
N ASP A 224 -12.18 1.81 8.00
CA ASP A 224 -11.93 2.31 9.37
C ASP A 224 -10.68 3.20 9.45
N GLY A 225 -10.13 3.59 8.28
CA GLY A 225 -8.90 4.35 8.18
C GLY A 225 -9.13 5.71 7.54
N TRP A 226 -8.33 6.01 6.53
CA TRP A 226 -8.38 7.29 5.80
C TRP A 226 -9.79 7.60 5.28
N ALA A 227 -10.50 6.59 4.75
CA ALA A 227 -11.79 6.81 4.11
C ALA A 227 -12.93 7.06 5.10
N GLU A 228 -12.88 6.50 6.31
CA GLU A 228 -13.87 6.82 7.35
C GLU A 228 -13.80 8.32 7.71
N GLY A 229 -12.59 8.86 7.82
CA GLY A 229 -12.38 10.29 8.06
C GLY A 229 -12.78 11.17 6.86
N PHE A 230 -12.71 10.64 5.64
CA PHE A 230 -13.15 11.33 4.42
C PHE A 230 -14.68 11.38 4.32
N GLU A 231 -15.35 10.27 4.62
CA GLU A 231 -16.82 10.14 4.58
C GLU A 231 -17.53 11.16 5.48
N GLN A 232 -16.89 11.58 6.58
CA GLN A 232 -17.46 12.55 7.52
C GLN A 232 -17.45 14.00 7.02
N ARG A 233 -16.90 14.28 5.84
CA ARG A 233 -16.76 15.64 5.30
C ARG A 233 -17.74 15.88 4.17
N GLU A 234 -18.48 16.97 4.26
CA GLU A 234 -19.32 17.42 3.17
C GLU A 234 -18.49 17.85 1.95
N ILE A 235 -18.96 17.45 0.77
CA ILE A 235 -18.49 17.96 -0.52
C ILE A 235 -19.63 18.77 -1.13
N SER A 236 -19.47 20.10 -1.17
CA SER A 236 -20.51 20.98 -1.69
C SER A 236 -20.58 20.94 -3.22
N THR A 237 -21.75 20.56 -3.75
CA THR A 237 -22.02 20.51 -5.19
C THR A 237 -23.24 21.37 -5.57
N GLU A 238 -23.58 21.45 -6.86
CA GLU A 238 -24.77 22.16 -7.31
C GLU A 238 -26.09 21.48 -6.87
N MET A 239 -26.08 20.15 -6.67
CA MET A 239 -27.26 19.42 -6.18
C MET A 239 -27.46 19.59 -4.67
N GLY A 240 -26.37 19.74 -3.93
CA GLY A 240 -26.35 19.82 -2.47
C GLY A 240 -25.02 19.32 -1.91
N ASP A 241 -24.94 19.21 -0.60
CA ASP A 241 -23.80 18.58 0.06
C ASP A 241 -23.91 17.06 -0.08
N ILE A 242 -22.83 16.43 -0.54
CA ILE A 242 -22.71 14.97 -0.66
C ILE A 242 -21.60 14.44 0.24
N TYR A 243 -21.71 13.18 0.63
CA TYR A 243 -20.75 12.45 1.45
C TYR A 243 -20.41 11.14 0.74
N ILE A 244 -19.12 10.82 0.65
CA ILE A 244 -18.64 9.66 -0.14
C ILE A 244 -17.91 8.70 0.78
N SER A 245 -18.41 7.47 0.86
CA SER A 245 -17.73 6.35 1.48
C SER A 245 -17.05 5.48 0.43
N PHE A 246 -15.79 5.13 0.68
CA PHE A 246 -15.05 4.14 -0.11
C PHE A 246 -15.32 2.71 0.37
N TRP A 247 -16.26 2.51 1.28
CA TRP A 247 -16.59 1.22 1.86
C TRP A 247 -18.09 1.00 1.90
N ASN A 248 -18.53 -0.24 1.63
CA ASN A 248 -19.93 -0.62 1.72
C ASN A 248 -20.04 -2.10 2.11
N SER A 249 -20.79 -2.41 3.17
CA SER A 249 -20.88 -3.78 3.70
C SER A 249 -21.66 -4.77 2.83
N ASP A 250 -22.55 -4.28 1.97
CA ASP A 250 -23.51 -5.11 1.24
C ASP A 250 -22.95 -5.65 -0.07
N ASN A 251 -22.13 -4.86 -0.77
CA ASN A 251 -21.57 -5.21 -2.09
C ASN A 251 -20.06 -5.01 -2.21
N TRP A 252 -19.32 -5.09 -1.10
CA TRP A 252 -17.88 -4.87 -1.11
C TRP A 252 -17.13 -5.77 -2.10
N PHE A 253 -16.23 -5.15 -2.87
CA PHE A 253 -15.14 -5.84 -3.54
C PHE A 253 -13.96 -4.90 -3.75
N ILE A 254 -12.78 -5.48 -3.94
CA ILE A 254 -11.60 -4.77 -4.43
C ILE A 254 -10.95 -5.59 -5.55
N LYS A 255 -10.90 -5.03 -6.75
CA LYS A 255 -10.54 -5.77 -7.98
C LYS A 255 -9.56 -5.01 -8.85
N THR A 256 -8.66 -5.71 -9.52
CA THR A 256 -7.81 -5.12 -10.56
C THR A 256 -8.64 -4.69 -11.76
N ALA A 257 -8.06 -3.86 -12.63
CA ALA A 257 -8.66 -3.52 -13.93
C ALA A 257 -9.03 -4.78 -14.74
N GLU A 258 -8.14 -5.77 -14.77
CA GLU A 258 -8.36 -7.05 -15.44
C GLU A 258 -9.54 -7.83 -14.84
N GLU A 259 -9.61 -7.93 -13.51
CA GLU A 259 -10.73 -8.58 -12.80
C GLU A 259 -12.08 -7.88 -13.04
N MET A 260 -12.05 -6.58 -13.34
CA MET A 260 -13.20 -5.76 -13.74
C MET A 260 -13.53 -5.86 -15.23
N GLY A 261 -12.64 -6.44 -16.06
CA GLY A 261 -12.78 -6.45 -17.51
C GLY A 261 -12.52 -5.08 -18.18
N ILE A 262 -11.84 -4.17 -17.48
CA ILE A 262 -11.46 -2.84 -17.98
C ILE A 262 -10.20 -3.01 -18.85
N GLU A 263 -10.29 -2.77 -20.16
CA GLU A 263 -9.11 -2.78 -21.03
C GLU A 263 -8.17 -1.60 -20.66
N GLU A 264 -6.89 -1.89 -20.39
CA GLU A 264 -5.83 -0.91 -20.06
C GLU A 264 -5.53 0.15 -21.16
N ASN A 265 -6.32 0.20 -22.23
CA ASN A 265 -6.18 1.13 -23.35
C ASN A 265 -6.60 2.58 -23.04
N GLN A 266 -6.99 2.91 -21.80
CA GLN A 266 -7.08 4.30 -21.33
C GLN A 266 -5.74 4.78 -20.73
N LYS A 267 -4.63 4.60 -21.46
CA LYS A 267 -3.39 5.32 -21.16
C LYS A 267 -3.58 6.80 -21.50
N MET A 268 -3.50 7.63 -20.47
CA MET A 268 -3.23 9.09 -20.52
C MET A 268 -4.36 9.99 -21.05
N GLY A 269 -5.35 10.26 -20.20
CA GLY A 269 -5.90 11.61 -20.04
C GLY A 269 -5.07 12.32 -18.96
N GLY A 270 -4.17 13.20 -19.36
CA GLY A 270 -3.05 13.63 -18.53
C GLY A 270 -3.39 14.62 -17.41
N MET A 271 -2.69 14.47 -16.30
CA MET A 271 -2.12 15.62 -15.59
C MET A 271 -0.60 15.48 -15.61
N LYS A 272 0.05 16.43 -16.28
CA LYS A 272 1.45 16.74 -15.99
C LYS A 272 1.40 17.60 -14.73
N PHE A 273 1.93 17.09 -13.64
CA PHE A 273 2.36 17.95 -12.55
C PHE A 273 3.65 18.62 -13.04
N GLU A 274 3.58 19.93 -13.30
CA GLU A 274 4.76 20.81 -13.40
C GLU A 274 5.37 21.03 -12.01
#